data_AF-A0A1J5JG61-F1
#
_entry.id   AF-A0A1J5JG61-F1
#
_cell.length_a   1.000
_cell.length_b   1.000
_cell.length_c   1.000
_cell.angle_alpha   90.00
_cell.angle_beta   90.00
_cell.angle_gamma   90.00
#
_symmetry.space_group_name_H-M   'P 1'
#
loop_
_entity.id
_entity.type
_entity.pdbx_description
1 polymer ?
#
loop_
_entity_poly.entity_id
_entity_poly.type
_entity_poly.pdbx_seq_one_letter_code
_entity_poly.pdbx_strand_id
1 'polypeptide(L)'
;MRYAKDRNGRLIDASNAVPGRRYWCPNCGAPCHLRSGDRRVPYFAHNSGQAAEDCDLYHPGGYWLGEMPPNSSDYRSLYRSPSLYVLCSDIWPREREWRLFLLIPEVEAGTGSVKVPTGYRGSVTLPLSSLMRGGKRVQVRPQYTSYQINVQGQVDHVYVARVERSIAGLNRYGCSVFRYSPAGGRRLQDGQSLYWGREYVLVWPADYEPEWWPHLLGRRPMRPDGIWHCCIIRLPDERDQQTKAWVSQFLRREVKEPPVIMTLTSPVPASWLDDEVLVVPAGSEVVVGLFGEPGANIPSVLEIAYPGQEAGQRVDLPRRLPVLVSLGRLMPGRTEVWLPEYPDVGLSLVAVPPGTASVELPSVILRFDNPSTGDFLEGPVFSSQVSDWLNEAANGHLRFNGVSLPERTAAFLRYRTHGDMVWKEVILSRSTEGEDEAFGEPHDQFKQRVSDAIRALLSRTGCILQIDFGNFGSVTLDLMPKQKRTVAATSLRPELRDQIHWLLSLPHNGGPSASGDGVRLLRRRLEQILARFDAPDRDMLLTLVRRPVWPAAAEPHLRWLAQIISRS
;
A
#
# COMPACT_ATOMS: atom_id res chain seq x y z
N MET A 1 17.29 -15.19 36.59
CA MET A 1 16.81 -15.06 37.98
C MET A 1 17.46 -16.12 38.87
N ARG A 2 17.74 -15.80 40.15
CA ARG A 2 18.46 -16.70 41.08
C ARG A 2 17.58 -17.80 41.69
N TYR A 3 16.29 -17.55 41.84
CA TYR A 3 15.36 -18.48 42.48
C TYR A 3 14.19 -18.83 41.56
N ALA A 4 13.67 -20.05 41.67
CA ALA A 4 12.45 -20.50 41.03
C ALA A 4 11.66 -21.46 41.92
N LYS A 5 10.35 -21.62 41.67
CA LYS A 5 9.50 -22.61 42.34
C LYS A 5 9.66 -23.97 41.65
N ASP A 6 9.82 -25.03 42.42
CA ASP A 6 9.72 -26.40 41.90
C ASP A 6 8.25 -26.82 41.73
N ARG A 7 8.02 -28.08 41.31
CA ARG A 7 6.66 -28.64 41.12
C ARG A 7 5.80 -28.66 42.39
N ASN A 8 6.43 -28.59 43.57
CA ASN A 8 5.75 -28.58 44.85
C ASN A 8 5.56 -27.14 45.38
N GLY A 9 5.90 -26.13 44.57
CA GLY A 9 5.81 -24.72 44.94
C GLY A 9 6.96 -24.23 45.84
N ARG A 10 7.96 -25.07 46.12
CA ARG A 10 9.09 -24.71 46.98
C ARG A 10 10.08 -23.83 46.22
N LEU A 11 10.52 -22.74 46.83
CA LEU A 11 11.55 -21.86 46.26
C LEU A 11 12.91 -22.57 46.31
N ILE A 12 13.57 -22.69 45.17
CA ILE A 12 14.88 -23.34 44.98
C ILE A 12 15.87 -22.30 44.44
N ASP A 13 17.05 -22.21 45.06
CA ASP A 13 18.20 -21.46 44.52
C ASP A 13 18.76 -22.21 43.31
N ALA A 14 19.11 -21.49 42.25
CA ALA A 14 19.66 -22.07 41.02
C ALA A 14 20.92 -22.89 41.26
N SER A 15 21.72 -22.59 42.28
CA SER A 15 22.89 -23.40 42.66
C SER A 15 22.54 -24.80 43.18
N ASN A 16 21.33 -24.96 43.73
CA ASN A 16 20.82 -26.23 44.29
C ASN A 16 19.80 -26.91 43.36
N ALA A 17 19.58 -26.34 42.17
CA ALA A 17 18.60 -26.81 41.23
C ALA A 17 19.16 -27.98 40.40
N VAL A 18 18.32 -28.99 40.17
CA VAL A 18 18.65 -30.15 39.33
C VAL A 18 18.41 -29.78 37.85
N PRO A 19 19.41 -29.92 36.95
CA PRO A 19 19.24 -29.74 35.52
C PRO A 19 18.15 -30.65 34.93
N GLY A 20 17.45 -30.18 33.88
CA GLY A 20 16.39 -30.95 33.20
C GLY A 20 15.04 -31.03 33.93
N ARG A 21 14.95 -30.57 35.20
CA ARG A 21 13.65 -30.41 35.87
C ARG A 21 12.91 -29.14 35.41
N ARG A 22 11.59 -29.17 35.54
CA ARG A 22 10.70 -28.01 35.32
C ARG A 22 10.67 -27.14 36.56
N TYR A 23 10.77 -25.83 36.35
CA TYR A 23 10.68 -24.81 37.38
C TYR A 23 9.72 -23.70 36.92
N TRP A 24 9.23 -22.90 37.85
CA TRP A 24 8.32 -21.80 37.58
C TRP A 24 8.81 -20.51 38.21
N CYS A 25 8.67 -19.40 37.48
CA CYS A 25 9.02 -18.08 37.97
C CYS A 25 8.20 -17.77 39.24
N PRO A 26 8.83 -17.31 40.32
CA PRO A 26 8.10 -17.02 41.55
C PRO A 26 7.23 -15.77 41.43
N ASN A 27 7.53 -14.88 40.48
CA ASN A 27 6.80 -13.63 40.23
C ASN A 27 5.57 -13.88 39.33
N CYS A 28 5.79 -14.27 38.07
CA CYS A 28 4.71 -14.40 37.08
C CYS A 28 4.15 -15.83 36.91
N GLY A 29 4.70 -16.82 37.61
CA GLY A 29 4.26 -18.22 37.48
C GLY A 29 4.59 -18.90 36.16
N ALA A 30 5.30 -18.22 35.24
CA ALA A 30 5.67 -18.78 33.95
C ALA A 30 6.71 -19.90 34.05
N PRO A 31 6.69 -20.91 33.17
CA PRO A 31 7.70 -21.96 33.14
C PRO A 31 9.09 -21.39 32.82
N CYS A 32 10.09 -21.88 33.54
CA CYS A 32 11.49 -21.52 33.39
C CYS A 32 12.38 -22.78 33.44
N HIS A 33 13.57 -22.67 32.87
CA HIS A 33 14.57 -23.73 32.86
C HIS A 33 15.84 -23.26 33.55
N LEU A 34 16.52 -24.19 34.22
CA LEU A 34 17.84 -23.96 34.78
C LEU A 34 18.87 -23.86 33.66
N ARG A 35 19.67 -22.81 33.68
CA ARG A 35 20.89 -22.68 32.88
C ARG A 35 22.08 -22.80 33.84
N SER A 36 22.88 -23.83 33.63
CA SER A 36 24.07 -24.14 34.43
C SER A 36 25.16 -24.69 33.51
N GLY A 37 26.43 -24.43 33.83
CA GLY A 37 27.58 -24.97 33.11
C GLY A 37 28.89 -24.50 33.73
N ASP A 38 30.01 -25.11 33.35
CA ASP A 38 31.30 -24.98 34.04
C ASP A 38 31.85 -23.54 34.16
N ARG A 39 31.39 -22.63 33.29
CA ARG A 39 31.81 -21.23 33.26
C ARG A 39 30.72 -20.23 33.65
N ARG A 40 29.52 -20.68 34.02
CA ARG A 40 28.36 -19.81 34.29
C ARG A 40 27.79 -20.10 35.66
N VAL A 41 27.67 -19.06 36.49
CA VAL A 41 26.89 -19.14 37.74
C VAL A 41 25.49 -19.62 37.39
N PRO A 42 24.96 -20.69 38.01
CA PRO A 42 23.63 -21.21 37.70
C PRO A 42 22.55 -20.14 37.87
N TYR A 43 21.62 -20.05 36.92
CA TYR A 43 20.45 -19.18 37.00
C TYR A 43 19.25 -19.78 36.26
N PHE A 44 18.04 -19.39 36.64
CA PHE A 44 16.84 -19.73 35.91
C PHE A 44 16.54 -18.69 34.83
N ALA A 45 16.10 -19.15 33.67
CA ALA A 45 15.64 -18.32 32.56
C ALA A 45 14.21 -18.71 32.18
N HIS A 46 13.37 -17.72 31.88
CA HIS A 46 12.05 -17.98 31.32
C HIS A 46 12.17 -18.78 30.01
N ASN A 47 11.23 -19.67 29.77
CA ASN A 47 11.08 -20.25 28.45
C ASN A 47 10.66 -19.16 27.46
N SER A 48 11.16 -19.24 26.23
CA SER A 48 10.92 -18.19 25.23
C SER A 48 9.43 -17.94 25.03
N GLY A 49 9.01 -16.67 25.10
CA GLY A 49 7.62 -16.25 24.93
C GLY A 49 6.66 -16.63 26.06
N GLN A 50 7.13 -17.20 27.17
CA GLN A 50 6.26 -17.68 28.26
C GLN A 50 6.14 -16.69 29.43
N ALA A 51 7.05 -15.72 29.55
CA ALA A 51 6.97 -14.70 30.59
C ALA A 51 5.95 -13.62 30.24
N ALA A 52 5.26 -13.09 31.25
CA ALA A 52 4.52 -11.84 31.11
C ALA A 52 5.48 -10.67 30.84
N GLU A 53 5.08 -9.73 29.97
CA GLU A 53 5.92 -8.59 29.52
C GLU A 53 6.27 -7.62 30.66
N ASP A 54 5.50 -7.64 31.75
CA ASP A 54 5.67 -6.84 32.96
C ASP A 54 6.38 -7.59 34.10
N CYS A 55 6.90 -8.80 33.87
CA CYS A 55 7.58 -9.57 34.91
C CYS A 55 8.95 -8.94 35.25
N ASP A 56 9.12 -8.44 36.47
CA ASP A 56 10.38 -7.82 36.95
C ASP A 56 11.62 -8.73 36.85
N LEU A 57 11.41 -10.05 36.78
CA LEU A 57 12.46 -11.05 36.65
C LEU A 57 12.71 -11.48 35.20
N TYR A 58 11.99 -10.90 34.25
CA TYR A 58 12.22 -11.09 32.83
C TYR A 58 13.40 -10.24 32.39
N HIS A 59 14.51 -10.91 32.08
CA HIS A 59 15.64 -10.32 31.40
C HIS A 59 15.68 -10.90 29.99
N PRO A 60 15.39 -10.12 28.93
CA PRO A 60 15.67 -10.57 27.57
C PRO A 60 17.16 -10.94 27.51
N GLY A 61 17.48 -12.04 26.82
CA GLY A 61 18.83 -12.63 26.84
C GLY A 61 19.91 -11.56 26.59
N GLY A 62 20.65 -11.20 27.64
CA GLY A 62 21.61 -10.11 27.61
C GLY A 62 22.82 -10.44 26.73
N TYR A 63 23.07 -9.55 25.79
CA TYR A 63 24.27 -9.44 24.96
C TYR A 63 25.52 -9.30 25.83
N TRP A 64 26.42 -10.30 25.84
CA TRP A 64 27.79 -10.14 26.29
C TRP A 64 28.78 -10.90 25.41
N LEU A 65 29.58 -10.12 24.68
CA LEU A 65 30.96 -10.31 24.19
C LEU A 65 31.34 -11.70 23.68
N GLY A 66 31.00 -11.95 22.43
CA GLY A 66 31.61 -12.94 21.55
C GLY A 66 30.96 -12.80 20.20
N GLU A 67 31.69 -12.27 19.23
CA GLU A 67 31.25 -12.11 17.83
C GLU A 67 30.73 -13.45 17.28
N MET A 68 29.41 -13.63 17.35
CA MET A 68 28.65 -14.44 16.45
C MET A 68 27.46 -13.58 16.01
N PRO A 69 27.13 -13.57 14.71
CA PRO A 69 26.12 -12.67 14.15
C PRO A 69 24.77 -12.88 14.86
N PRO A 70 23.90 -11.86 14.84
CA PRO A 70 22.61 -11.88 15.54
C PRO A 70 21.66 -12.87 14.87
N ASN A 71 21.83 -14.16 15.16
CA ASN A 71 20.84 -15.18 14.86
C ASN A 71 20.05 -15.43 16.14
N SER A 72 18.75 -15.12 16.07
CA SER A 72 17.69 -15.34 17.08
C SER A 72 17.26 -14.17 17.97
N SER A 73 17.46 -12.91 17.57
CA SER A 73 16.35 -11.98 17.77
C SER A 73 15.26 -12.44 16.80
N ASP A 74 14.22 -13.06 17.34
CA ASP A 74 12.95 -13.36 16.69
C ASP A 74 13.01 -13.40 15.17
N TYR A 75 12.85 -14.59 14.61
CA TYR A 75 11.98 -14.71 13.45
C TYR A 75 10.74 -13.89 13.77
N ARG A 76 10.71 -12.62 13.35
CA ARG A 76 9.52 -11.80 13.28
C ARG A 76 8.60 -12.71 12.51
N SER A 77 7.67 -13.32 13.24
CA SER A 77 6.81 -14.37 12.71
C SER A 77 6.35 -13.87 11.35
N LEU A 78 6.71 -14.59 10.28
CA LEU A 78 6.29 -14.28 8.91
C LEU A 78 4.79 -14.00 8.84
N TYR A 79 4.09 -14.51 9.85
CA TYR A 79 2.72 -14.22 10.16
C TYR A 79 2.52 -13.02 11.09
N ARG A 80 1.66 -12.11 10.66
CA ARG A 80 1.22 -10.97 11.45
C ARG A 80 0.46 -11.42 12.70
N SER A 81 0.70 -10.72 13.79
CA SER A 81 -0.11 -10.80 15.01
C SER A 81 -1.30 -9.84 14.93
N PRO A 82 -2.41 -10.15 15.62
CA PRO A 82 -3.51 -9.21 15.77
C PRO A 82 -3.03 -7.85 16.28
N SER A 83 -3.61 -6.78 15.74
CA SER A 83 -3.21 -5.40 16.09
C SER A 83 -4.38 -4.45 15.95
N LEU A 84 -4.34 -3.35 16.70
CA LEU A 84 -5.34 -2.29 16.59
C LEU A 84 -4.96 -1.31 15.49
N TYR A 85 -5.99 -0.85 14.78
CA TYR A 85 -5.91 0.16 13.73
C TYR A 85 -6.93 1.24 14.02
N VAL A 86 -6.63 2.46 13.57
CA VAL A 86 -7.57 3.58 13.58
C VAL A 86 -7.78 4.08 12.16
N LEU A 87 -9.04 4.21 11.76
CA LEU A 87 -9.43 4.89 10.53
C LEU A 87 -9.99 6.25 10.90
N CYS A 88 -9.51 7.29 10.23
CA CYS A 88 -10.03 8.64 10.37
C CYS A 88 -10.68 9.04 9.04
N SER A 89 -11.89 9.61 9.11
CA SER A 89 -12.54 10.28 7.98
C SER A 89 -12.46 11.78 8.25
N ASP A 90 -11.62 12.50 7.52
CA ASP A 90 -11.30 13.91 7.76
C ASP A 90 -11.72 14.84 6.62
N ILE A 91 -12.56 14.32 5.70
CA ILE A 91 -12.97 14.98 4.45
C ILE A 91 -13.65 16.33 4.73
N TRP A 92 -14.52 16.39 5.75
CA TRP A 92 -15.26 17.59 6.12
C TRP A 92 -15.07 17.98 7.59
N PRO A 93 -14.86 19.27 7.93
CA PRO A 93 -14.64 19.71 9.30
C PRO A 93 -15.74 19.31 10.30
N ARG A 94 -17.00 19.20 9.85
CA ARG A 94 -18.15 18.85 10.69
C ARG A 94 -18.38 17.34 10.85
N GLU A 95 -17.74 16.52 10.01
CA GLU A 95 -17.93 15.07 9.95
C GLU A 95 -16.66 14.30 10.29
N ARG A 96 -15.73 14.94 10.99
CA ARG A 96 -14.48 14.31 11.39
C ARG A 96 -14.76 13.17 12.35
N GLU A 97 -14.89 11.95 11.85
CA GLU A 97 -15.09 10.75 12.66
C GLU A 97 -13.84 9.87 12.65
N TRP A 98 -13.73 9.04 13.67
CA TRP A 98 -12.70 8.02 13.73
C TRP A 98 -13.30 6.71 14.24
N ARG A 99 -12.71 5.59 13.84
CA ARG A 99 -13.19 4.25 14.17
C ARG A 99 -12.01 3.33 14.46
N LEU A 100 -12.16 2.45 15.46
CA LEU A 100 -11.17 1.42 15.75
C LEU A 100 -11.48 0.12 15.04
N PHE A 101 -10.41 -0.51 14.60
CA PHE A 101 -10.45 -1.81 13.96
C PHE A 101 -9.44 -2.74 14.62
N LEU A 102 -9.83 -4.01 14.75
CA LEU A 102 -8.94 -5.10 15.12
C LEU A 102 -8.61 -5.89 13.86
N LEU A 103 -7.33 -5.96 13.50
CA LEU A 103 -6.86 -6.82 12.42
C LEU A 103 -6.84 -8.27 12.92
N ILE A 104 -7.54 -9.15 12.21
CA ILE A 104 -7.42 -10.60 12.34
C ILE A 104 -6.54 -11.08 11.19
N PRO A 105 -5.37 -11.67 11.47
CA PRO A 105 -4.44 -12.08 10.42
C PRO A 105 -4.98 -13.27 9.63
N GLU A 106 -4.42 -13.46 8.44
CA GLU A 106 -4.76 -14.57 7.57
C GLU A 106 -4.42 -15.95 8.17
N VAL A 107 -5.19 -16.93 7.75
CA VAL A 107 -5.01 -18.35 8.07
C VAL A 107 -4.65 -19.09 6.78
N GLU A 108 -3.61 -19.92 6.80
CA GLU A 108 -3.20 -20.68 5.61
C GLU A 108 -4.20 -21.78 5.26
N ALA A 109 -4.64 -22.52 6.28
CA ALA A 109 -5.55 -23.65 6.14
C ALA A 109 -6.37 -23.83 7.42
N GLY A 110 -7.61 -24.31 7.27
CA GLY A 110 -8.47 -24.66 8.39
C GLY A 110 -9.95 -24.50 8.08
N THR A 111 -10.78 -25.08 8.96
CA THR A 111 -12.24 -24.93 8.93
C THR A 111 -12.73 -24.44 10.28
N GLY A 112 -13.73 -23.56 10.28
CA GLY A 112 -14.25 -22.97 11.51
C GLY A 112 -14.42 -21.46 11.43
N SER A 113 -14.30 -20.79 12.56
CA SER A 113 -14.55 -19.35 12.67
C SER A 113 -13.71 -18.66 13.73
N VAL A 114 -13.55 -17.35 13.57
CA VAL A 114 -12.97 -16.43 14.55
C VAL A 114 -14.08 -15.56 15.12
N LYS A 115 -14.18 -15.50 16.44
CA LYS A 115 -15.15 -14.69 17.17
C LYS A 115 -14.46 -13.53 17.87
N VAL A 116 -14.96 -12.32 17.65
CA VAL A 116 -14.55 -11.08 18.33
C VAL A 116 -15.73 -10.60 19.19
N PRO A 117 -15.74 -10.90 20.50
CA PRO A 117 -16.86 -10.55 21.38
C PRO A 117 -17.10 -9.04 21.50
N THR A 118 -16.05 -8.23 21.33
CA THR A 118 -16.01 -6.77 21.52
C THR A 118 -16.22 -5.97 20.22
N GLY A 119 -16.84 -6.59 19.22
CA GLY A 119 -17.21 -5.89 17.98
C GLY A 119 -18.12 -4.68 18.23
N TYR A 120 -18.06 -3.70 17.34
CA TYR A 120 -18.71 -2.40 17.52
C TYR A 120 -20.23 -2.48 17.75
N ARG A 121 -20.91 -3.40 17.05
CA ARG A 121 -22.36 -3.66 17.21
C ARG A 121 -22.66 -4.96 17.98
N GLY A 122 -21.70 -5.47 18.76
CA GLY A 122 -21.79 -6.74 19.47
C GLY A 122 -20.77 -7.75 18.96
N SER A 123 -20.94 -9.01 19.36
CA SER A 123 -20.02 -10.08 18.95
C SER A 123 -20.04 -10.28 17.43
N VAL A 124 -18.86 -10.25 16.81
CA VAL A 124 -18.69 -10.53 15.38
C VAL A 124 -18.08 -11.91 15.22
N THR A 125 -18.60 -12.70 14.28
CA THR A 125 -18.05 -14.01 13.92
C THR A 125 -17.67 -14.00 12.44
N LEU A 126 -16.44 -14.38 12.13
CA LEU A 126 -15.93 -14.49 10.77
C LEU A 126 -15.58 -15.95 10.45
N PRO A 127 -16.02 -16.50 9.30
CA PRO A 127 -15.56 -17.82 8.89
C PRO A 127 -14.06 -17.77 8.52
N LEU A 128 -13.29 -18.81 8.87
CA LEU A 128 -11.85 -18.88 8.56
C LEU A 128 -11.58 -18.77 7.04
N SER A 129 -12.49 -19.25 6.20
CA SER A 129 -12.41 -19.12 4.75
C SER A 129 -12.35 -17.66 4.26
N SER A 130 -12.96 -16.73 5.01
CA SER A 130 -12.89 -15.30 4.69
C SER A 130 -11.56 -14.65 5.05
N LEU A 131 -10.74 -15.31 5.87
CA LEU A 131 -9.44 -14.82 6.32
C LEU A 131 -8.28 -15.34 5.47
N MET A 132 -8.50 -16.36 4.64
CA MET A 132 -7.46 -16.97 3.80
C MET A 132 -6.86 -16.04 2.73
N ARG A 133 -7.44 -14.84 2.52
CA ARG A 133 -7.01 -13.86 1.52
C ARG A 133 -6.50 -12.56 2.16
N GLY A 134 -5.53 -12.62 3.07
CA GLY A 134 -4.94 -11.43 3.71
C GLY A 134 -5.56 -10.98 5.02
N GLY A 135 -6.32 -11.85 5.69
CA GLY A 135 -6.97 -11.50 6.96
C GLY A 135 -8.11 -10.49 6.76
N LYS A 136 -8.60 -9.91 7.86
CA LYS A 136 -9.72 -8.97 7.84
C LYS A 136 -9.68 -8.01 9.01
N ARG A 137 -10.12 -6.77 8.78
CA ARG A 137 -10.34 -5.80 9.86
C ARG A 137 -11.78 -5.88 10.37
N VAL A 138 -11.94 -5.98 11.69
CA VAL A 138 -13.24 -5.94 12.36
C VAL A 138 -13.35 -4.66 13.17
N GLN A 139 -14.40 -3.88 12.94
CA GLN A 139 -14.64 -2.67 13.74
C GLN A 139 -14.96 -3.08 15.20
N VAL A 140 -14.29 -2.44 16.15
CA VAL A 140 -14.43 -2.70 17.58
C VAL A 140 -14.77 -1.42 18.34
N ARG A 141 -15.38 -1.54 19.52
CA ARG A 141 -15.66 -0.38 20.38
C ARG A 141 -14.37 0.11 21.05
N PRO A 142 -14.14 1.43 21.17
CA PRO A 142 -13.09 1.96 22.04
C PRO A 142 -13.25 1.50 23.49
N GLN A 143 -12.27 0.76 23.98
CA GLN A 143 -12.20 0.30 25.36
C GLN A 143 -10.75 0.23 25.84
N TYR A 144 -10.56 0.35 27.15
CA TYR A 144 -9.25 0.20 27.79
C TYR A 144 -8.91 -1.25 28.16
N THR A 145 -9.92 -2.11 28.30
CA THR A 145 -9.72 -3.54 28.54
C THR A 145 -9.19 -4.22 27.28
N SER A 146 -8.38 -5.25 27.47
CA SER A 146 -7.81 -5.97 26.33
C SER A 146 -8.89 -6.61 25.46
N TYR A 147 -8.69 -6.56 24.16
CA TYR A 147 -9.51 -7.25 23.18
C TYR A 147 -9.13 -8.73 23.19
N GLN A 148 -10.16 -9.58 23.15
CA GLN A 148 -10.04 -11.02 23.05
C GLN A 148 -10.55 -11.48 21.69
N ILE A 149 -9.86 -12.45 21.11
CA ILE A 149 -10.25 -13.13 19.89
C ILE A 149 -10.30 -14.60 20.24
N ASN A 150 -11.38 -15.28 19.87
CA ASN A 150 -11.54 -16.71 20.12
C ASN A 150 -11.60 -17.44 18.78
N VAL A 151 -10.83 -18.50 18.62
CA VAL A 151 -10.79 -19.30 17.41
C VAL A 151 -11.51 -20.62 17.67
N GLN A 152 -12.40 -21.01 16.77
CA GLN A 152 -13.20 -22.24 16.88
C GLN A 152 -13.06 -23.05 15.60
N GLY A 153 -12.94 -24.37 15.74
CA GLY A 153 -12.86 -25.32 14.62
C GLY A 153 -11.53 -26.06 14.52
N GLN A 154 -11.24 -26.61 13.34
CA GLN A 154 -10.00 -27.32 13.05
C GLN A 154 -9.03 -26.39 12.33
N VAL A 155 -8.05 -25.88 13.07
CA VAL A 155 -7.03 -24.96 12.58
C VAL A 155 -5.72 -25.24 13.30
N ASP A 156 -4.60 -24.86 12.69
CA ASP A 156 -3.29 -25.04 13.27
C ASP A 156 -3.14 -24.33 14.63
N HIS A 157 -2.59 -25.04 15.61
CA HIS A 157 -2.36 -24.56 16.97
C HIS A 157 -1.46 -23.31 17.03
N VAL A 158 -0.53 -23.13 16.09
CA VAL A 158 0.32 -21.93 16.02
C VAL A 158 -0.53 -20.71 15.65
N TYR A 159 -1.48 -20.87 14.73
CA TYR A 159 -2.45 -19.82 14.40
C TYR A 159 -3.31 -19.47 15.61
N VAL A 160 -3.86 -20.48 16.32
CA VAL A 160 -4.68 -20.27 17.52
C VAL A 160 -3.90 -19.49 18.58
N ALA A 161 -2.72 -19.96 18.97
CA ALA A 161 -1.91 -19.32 20.00
C ALA A 161 -1.52 -17.88 19.62
N ARG A 162 -1.30 -17.61 18.33
CA ARG A 162 -1.00 -16.26 17.81
C ARG A 162 -2.22 -15.35 17.87
N VAL A 163 -3.39 -15.84 17.46
CA VAL A 163 -4.60 -15.02 17.29
C VAL A 163 -5.36 -14.82 18.60
N GLU A 164 -5.41 -15.83 19.46
CA GLU A 164 -6.08 -15.74 20.77
C GLU A 164 -5.26 -14.96 21.80
N ARG A 165 -4.03 -14.55 21.45
CA ARG A 165 -3.23 -13.66 22.30
C ARG A 165 -4.00 -12.36 22.54
N SER A 166 -4.12 -12.00 23.82
CA SER A 166 -4.81 -10.78 24.24
C SER A 166 -4.15 -9.55 23.63
N ILE A 167 -4.97 -8.68 23.02
CA ILE A 167 -4.51 -7.41 22.43
C ILE A 167 -4.85 -6.30 23.41
N ALA A 168 -3.85 -5.60 23.97
CA ALA A 168 -4.08 -4.50 24.90
C ALA A 168 -5.10 -3.48 24.34
N GLY A 169 -5.97 -2.97 25.20
CA GLY A 169 -6.93 -1.92 24.88
C GLY A 169 -6.28 -0.57 24.58
N LEU A 170 -7.09 0.48 24.49
CA LEU A 170 -6.59 1.86 24.54
C LEU A 170 -5.99 2.16 25.92
N ASN A 171 -4.98 3.03 25.97
CA ASN A 171 -4.34 3.41 27.21
C ASN A 171 -5.28 4.29 28.06
N ARG A 172 -5.67 3.80 29.25
CA ARG A 172 -6.54 4.53 30.18
C ARG A 172 -5.84 5.70 30.89
N TYR A 173 -4.52 5.66 31.01
CA TYR A 173 -3.74 6.64 31.79
C TYR A 173 -2.73 7.36 30.89
N GLY A 174 -3.02 7.43 29.60
CA GLY A 174 -2.06 7.81 28.59
C GLY A 174 -2.73 8.05 27.24
N CYS A 175 -1.89 8.37 26.26
CA CYS A 175 -2.30 8.44 24.86
C CYS A 175 -1.91 7.16 24.13
N SER A 176 -2.87 6.53 23.46
CA SER A 176 -2.57 5.55 22.42
C SER A 176 -2.21 6.28 21.13
N VAL A 177 -1.09 5.88 20.53
CA VAL A 177 -0.56 6.52 19.31
C VAL A 177 -0.66 5.53 18.16
N PHE A 178 -1.20 5.99 17.05
CA PHE A 178 -1.31 5.25 15.81
C PHE A 178 -0.59 6.01 14.70
N ARG A 179 -0.06 5.28 13.72
CA ARG A 179 0.38 5.90 12.47
C ARG A 179 -0.84 6.47 11.75
N TYR A 180 -0.71 7.63 11.10
CA TYR A 180 -1.76 8.09 10.20
C TYR A 180 -1.67 7.36 8.85
N SER A 181 -2.80 6.90 8.34
CA SER A 181 -2.95 6.29 7.02
C SER A 181 -4.39 6.51 6.55
N PRO A 182 -4.63 6.95 5.30
CA PRO A 182 -5.99 7.07 4.74
C PRO A 182 -6.76 5.74 4.74
N ALA A 183 -6.05 4.61 4.65
CA ALA A 183 -6.65 3.27 4.73
C ALA A 183 -6.82 2.78 6.18
N GLY A 184 -6.49 3.60 7.16
CA GLY A 184 -6.49 3.29 8.59
C GLY A 184 -5.13 2.77 9.04
N GLY A 185 -4.55 3.42 10.05
CA GLY A 185 -3.17 3.20 10.46
C GLY A 185 -3.04 2.41 11.75
N ARG A 186 -1.95 1.64 11.80
CA ARG A 186 -1.65 0.70 12.88
C ARG A 186 -1.25 1.41 14.17
N ARG A 187 -1.62 0.85 15.32
CA ARG A 187 -1.14 1.26 16.64
C ARG A 187 0.37 1.05 16.75
N LEU A 188 1.08 2.05 17.24
CA LEU A 188 2.50 1.96 17.57
C LEU A 188 2.69 1.24 18.91
N GLN A 189 3.79 0.53 19.06
CA GLN A 189 4.19 -0.04 20.35
C GLN A 189 4.46 1.08 21.36
N ASP A 190 4.32 0.80 22.65
CA ASP A 190 4.63 1.77 23.69
C ASP A 190 6.13 2.14 23.66
N GLY A 191 6.42 3.43 23.83
CA GLY A 191 7.78 3.97 23.75
C GLY A 191 8.38 4.08 22.33
N GLN A 192 7.76 3.50 21.31
CA GLN A 192 8.23 3.59 19.93
C GLN A 192 8.35 5.06 19.47
N SER A 193 9.47 5.41 18.85
CA SER A 193 9.78 6.77 18.42
C SER A 193 8.80 7.28 17.36
N LEU A 194 8.55 8.59 17.39
CA LEU A 194 7.89 9.33 16.32
C LEU A 194 8.94 9.97 15.41
N TYR A 195 8.51 10.51 14.27
CA TYR A 195 9.38 11.03 13.25
C TYR A 195 8.93 12.41 12.77
N TRP A 196 9.86 13.34 12.63
CA TRP A 196 9.58 14.68 12.10
C TRP A 196 8.89 14.62 10.72
N GLY A 197 8.06 15.61 10.42
CA GLY A 197 7.27 15.70 9.18
C GLY A 197 6.13 14.68 9.04
N ARG A 198 6.00 13.72 9.96
CA ARG A 198 4.97 12.66 9.87
C ARG A 198 3.70 12.96 10.64
N GLU A 199 2.64 12.29 10.18
CA GLU A 199 1.33 12.35 10.78
C GLU A 199 1.02 11.13 11.65
N TYR A 200 0.35 11.37 12.76
CA TYR A 200 -0.04 10.38 13.75
C TYR A 200 -1.47 10.63 14.21
N VAL A 201 -2.15 9.59 14.64
CA VAL A 201 -3.46 9.69 15.28
C VAL A 201 -3.28 9.40 16.76
N LEU A 202 -3.74 10.33 17.58
CA LEU A 202 -3.70 10.26 19.03
C LEU A 202 -5.10 9.92 19.53
N VAL A 203 -5.21 8.95 20.43
CA VAL A 203 -6.47 8.60 21.11
C VAL A 203 -6.22 8.53 22.61
N TRP A 204 -6.97 9.31 23.38
CA TRP A 204 -6.82 9.43 24.84
C TRP A 204 -8.19 9.61 25.51
N PRO A 205 -8.35 9.29 26.80
CA PRO A 205 -9.60 9.53 27.49
C PRO A 205 -9.78 11.01 27.84
N ALA A 206 -11.02 11.49 27.96
CA ALA A 206 -11.35 12.90 28.13
C ALA A 206 -10.70 13.56 29.37
N ASP A 207 -10.39 12.77 30.41
CA ASP A 207 -9.70 13.21 31.62
C ASP A 207 -8.16 13.27 31.49
N TYR A 208 -7.62 12.93 30.32
CA TYR A 208 -6.18 12.92 30.01
C TYR A 208 -5.80 13.91 28.90
N GLU A 209 -6.55 15.01 28.74
CA GLU A 209 -6.23 16.01 27.73
C GLU A 209 -4.89 16.70 28.02
N PRO A 210 -4.02 16.94 27.00
CA PRO A 210 -2.77 17.64 27.22
C PRO A 210 -3.04 19.09 27.66
N GLU A 211 -2.36 19.53 28.72
CA GLU A 211 -2.48 20.88 29.29
C GLU A 211 -2.11 21.99 28.29
N TRP A 212 -1.22 21.67 27.36
CA TRP A 212 -0.75 22.59 26.34
C TRP A 212 -0.37 21.86 25.05
N TRP A 213 -0.33 22.60 23.95
CA TRP A 213 0.06 22.09 22.64
C TRP A 213 1.17 22.95 22.01
N PRO A 214 2.21 22.36 21.38
CA PRO A 214 3.21 23.13 20.67
C PRO A 214 2.61 23.95 19.53
N HIS A 215 3.12 25.16 19.32
CA HIS A 215 2.58 26.09 18.32
C HIS A 215 2.75 25.59 16.87
N LEU A 216 3.86 24.91 16.57
CA LEU A 216 4.16 24.35 15.24
C LEU A 216 3.50 22.98 15.00
N LEU A 217 2.85 22.39 16.00
CA LEU A 217 2.19 21.10 15.84
C LEU A 217 0.90 21.28 15.04
N GLY A 218 0.85 20.71 13.84
CA GLY A 218 -0.39 20.64 13.07
C GLY A 218 -1.40 19.77 13.80
N ARG A 219 -2.63 20.24 13.98
CA ARG A 219 -3.68 19.53 14.73
C ARG A 219 -4.99 19.52 13.97
N ARG A 220 -5.61 18.35 13.91
CA ARG A 220 -6.94 18.14 13.34
C ARG A 220 -7.76 17.32 14.34
N PRO A 221 -8.50 17.98 15.24
CA PRO A 221 -9.34 17.28 16.20
C PRO A 221 -10.44 16.52 15.46
N MET A 222 -10.76 15.33 15.98
CA MET A 222 -11.83 14.45 15.51
C MET A 222 -12.96 14.43 16.54
N ARG A 223 -14.16 14.05 16.12
CA ARG A 223 -15.32 13.90 16.99
C ARG A 223 -15.04 12.84 18.07
N PRO A 224 -15.30 13.13 19.35
CA PRO A 224 -15.17 12.13 20.41
C PRO A 224 -16.08 10.91 20.20
N ASP A 225 -15.63 9.74 20.66
CA ASP A 225 -16.44 8.51 20.76
C ASP A 225 -16.54 8.11 22.24
N GLY A 226 -17.69 8.42 22.85
CA GLY A 226 -17.90 8.27 24.29
C GLY A 226 -16.92 9.13 25.09
N ILE A 227 -16.10 8.50 25.92
CA ILE A 227 -15.07 9.16 26.73
C ILE A 227 -13.74 9.35 25.98
N TRP A 228 -13.63 8.88 24.73
CA TRP A 228 -12.36 8.88 24.01
C TRP A 228 -12.29 10.06 23.05
N HIS A 229 -11.26 10.88 23.24
CA HIS A 229 -10.90 11.98 22.34
C HIS A 229 -9.90 11.47 21.30
N CYS A 230 -9.94 12.08 20.12
CA CYS A 230 -9.06 11.72 19.01
C CYS A 230 -8.59 12.97 18.26
N CYS A 231 -7.33 12.99 17.84
CA CYS A 231 -6.76 14.07 17.05
C CYS A 231 -5.69 13.52 16.10
N ILE A 232 -5.74 13.96 14.85
CA ILE A 232 -4.63 13.76 13.92
C ILE A 232 -3.64 14.88 14.17
N ILE A 233 -2.40 14.52 14.49
CA ILE A 233 -1.29 15.47 14.61
C ILE A 233 -0.33 15.32 13.44
N ARG A 234 0.28 16.42 13.01
CA ARG A 234 1.42 16.44 12.11
C ARG A 234 2.60 17.04 12.86
N LEU A 235 3.66 16.25 13.05
CA LEU A 235 4.92 16.79 13.55
C LEU A 235 5.49 17.76 12.50
N PRO A 236 6.06 18.91 12.91
CA PRO A 236 6.64 19.86 11.97
C PRO A 236 7.78 19.20 11.19
N ASP A 237 8.02 19.69 9.98
CA ASP A 237 9.12 19.21 9.13
C ASP A 237 10.49 19.66 9.71
N GLU A 238 10.52 20.85 10.33
CA GLU A 238 11.69 21.37 11.05
C GLU A 238 11.71 20.94 12.53
N ARG A 239 12.92 20.72 13.05
CA ARG A 239 13.12 20.35 14.45
C ARG A 239 12.67 21.47 15.38
N ASP A 240 11.74 21.16 16.27
CA ASP A 240 11.24 22.09 17.28
C ASP A 240 11.43 21.54 18.69
N GLN A 241 12.11 22.32 19.55
CA GLN A 241 12.40 21.93 20.92
C GLN A 241 11.11 21.83 21.75
N GLN A 242 10.11 22.67 21.49
CA GLN A 242 8.84 22.63 22.20
C GLN A 242 8.09 21.34 21.86
N THR A 243 7.99 20.98 20.58
CA THR A 243 7.39 19.73 20.12
C THR A 243 8.14 18.51 20.65
N LYS A 244 9.48 18.53 20.65
CA LYS A 244 10.28 17.43 21.20
C LYS A 244 10.01 17.23 22.70
N ALA A 245 9.95 18.31 23.48
CA ALA A 245 9.64 18.25 24.90
C ALA A 245 8.21 17.74 25.14
N TRP A 246 7.24 18.20 24.35
CA TRP A 246 5.86 17.75 24.43
C TRP A 246 5.70 16.26 24.14
N VAL A 247 6.30 15.75 23.05
CA VAL A 247 6.26 14.31 22.72
C VAL A 247 6.92 13.49 23.83
N SER A 248 8.04 13.96 24.39
CA SER A 248 8.72 13.27 25.48
C SER A 248 7.91 13.25 26.78
N GLN A 249 7.27 14.36 27.15
CA GLN A 249 6.53 14.47 28.41
C GLN A 249 5.14 13.86 28.34
N PHE A 250 4.35 14.25 27.33
CA PHE A 250 2.95 13.83 27.19
C PHE A 250 2.82 12.44 26.55
N LEU A 251 3.54 12.18 25.45
CA LEU A 251 3.46 10.89 24.76
C LEU A 251 4.45 9.84 25.26
N ARG A 252 5.41 10.22 26.13
CA ARG A 252 6.48 9.35 26.64
C ARG A 252 7.27 8.67 25.52
N ARG A 253 7.55 9.43 24.45
CA ARG A 253 8.24 8.95 23.23
C ARG A 253 9.38 9.87 22.84
N GLU A 254 10.28 9.35 22.01
CA GLU A 254 11.32 10.14 21.36
C GLU A 254 10.85 10.59 19.96
N VAL A 255 11.34 11.72 19.47
CA VAL A 255 11.19 12.12 18.05
C VAL A 255 12.55 11.98 17.36
N LYS A 256 12.57 11.25 16.24
CA LYS A 256 13.76 10.98 15.41
C LYS A 256 13.61 11.60 14.02
N GLU A 257 14.71 11.57 13.27
CA GLU A 257 14.71 11.94 11.84
C GLU A 257 13.78 11.05 11.02
N PRO A 258 13.15 11.59 9.96
CA PRO A 258 12.28 10.81 9.10
C PRO A 258 13.03 9.57 8.58
N PRO A 259 12.46 8.36 8.73
CA PRO A 259 13.08 7.17 8.20
C PRO A 259 12.83 7.14 6.70
N VAL A 260 13.61 6.32 6.01
CA VAL A 260 13.36 6.04 4.60
C VAL A 260 11.94 5.49 4.39
N ILE A 261 11.41 5.73 3.21
CA ILE A 261 10.10 5.28 2.73
C ILE A 261 10.36 4.12 1.78
N MET A 262 9.73 2.99 2.04
CA MET A 262 9.74 1.83 1.16
C MET A 262 8.42 1.77 0.38
N THR A 263 8.49 1.68 -0.95
CA THR A 263 7.31 1.58 -1.81
C THR A 263 7.52 0.57 -2.92
N LEU A 264 6.45 -0.13 -3.31
CA LEU A 264 6.44 -0.95 -4.51
C LEU A 264 6.52 -0.03 -5.74
N THR A 265 7.57 -0.19 -6.55
CA THR A 265 7.79 0.59 -7.78
C THR A 265 7.28 -0.15 -9.01
N SER A 266 7.44 -1.47 -9.03
CA SER A 266 6.91 -2.36 -10.08
C SER A 266 6.60 -3.74 -9.47
N PRO A 267 5.57 -4.46 -9.93
CA PRO A 267 4.52 -3.97 -10.83
C PRO A 267 3.56 -3.02 -10.10
N VAL A 268 2.61 -2.44 -10.82
CA VAL A 268 1.44 -1.82 -10.18
C VAL A 268 0.69 -2.91 -9.40
N PRO A 269 0.40 -2.72 -8.11
CA PRO A 269 -0.33 -3.71 -7.33
C PRO A 269 -1.73 -3.91 -7.92
N ALA A 270 -2.13 -5.16 -8.04
CA ALA A 270 -3.42 -5.55 -8.58
C ALA A 270 -4.57 -5.25 -7.60
N SER A 271 -4.29 -5.28 -6.29
CA SER A 271 -5.21 -4.81 -5.25
C SER A 271 -4.47 -4.60 -3.92
N TRP A 272 -5.18 -4.06 -2.93
CA TRP A 272 -4.72 -3.89 -1.56
C TRP A 272 -5.62 -4.72 -0.65
N LEU A 273 -5.04 -5.52 0.22
CA LEU A 273 -5.79 -6.24 1.25
C LEU A 273 -6.02 -5.32 2.46
N ASP A 274 -6.96 -5.70 3.32
CA ASP A 274 -7.31 -4.94 4.52
C ASP A 274 -6.10 -4.70 5.43
N ASP A 275 -5.09 -5.56 5.42
CA ASP A 275 -3.88 -5.40 6.21
C ASP A 275 -2.77 -4.58 5.51
N GLU A 276 -3.07 -3.85 4.44
CA GLU A 276 -2.07 -3.09 3.64
C GLU A 276 -1.09 -4.00 2.88
N VAL A 277 -1.39 -5.30 2.74
CA VAL A 277 -0.66 -6.18 1.83
C VAL A 277 -1.00 -5.83 0.39
N LEU A 278 0.04 -5.72 -0.43
CA LEU A 278 -0.09 -5.47 -1.87
C LEU A 278 -0.21 -6.80 -2.61
N VAL A 279 -1.28 -6.96 -3.38
CA VAL A 279 -1.44 -8.14 -4.24
C VAL A 279 -0.74 -7.86 -5.56
N VAL A 280 0.15 -8.76 -5.99
CA VAL A 280 0.88 -8.63 -7.26
C VAL A 280 0.70 -9.89 -8.11
N PRO A 281 0.78 -9.80 -9.45
CA PRO A 281 0.76 -10.99 -10.30
C PRO A 281 2.00 -11.87 -10.04
N ALA A 282 1.81 -13.16 -9.79
CA ALA A 282 2.93 -14.09 -9.68
C ALA A 282 3.72 -14.15 -11.01
N GLY A 283 5.04 -14.30 -10.91
CA GLY A 283 5.96 -14.28 -12.04
C GLY A 283 6.28 -12.89 -12.57
N SER A 284 5.66 -11.82 -12.05
CA SER A 284 6.04 -10.44 -12.36
C SER A 284 7.38 -10.09 -11.72
N GLU A 285 8.17 -9.28 -12.41
CA GLU A 285 9.38 -8.70 -11.83
C GLU A 285 9.00 -7.60 -10.83
N VAL A 286 9.40 -7.80 -9.58
CA VAL A 286 9.11 -6.89 -8.49
C VAL A 286 10.31 -6.01 -8.21
N VAL A 287 10.08 -4.70 -8.21
CA VAL A 287 11.07 -3.68 -7.86
C VAL A 287 10.52 -2.87 -6.70
N VAL A 288 11.27 -2.83 -5.60
CA VAL A 288 10.99 -2.00 -4.44
C VAL A 288 11.90 -0.78 -4.47
N GLY A 289 11.32 0.39 -4.24
CA GLY A 289 12.03 1.66 -4.14
C GLY A 289 12.15 2.10 -2.69
N LEU A 290 13.36 2.52 -2.31
CA LEU A 290 13.66 3.22 -1.07
C LEU A 290 13.90 4.68 -1.39
N PHE A 291 13.09 5.54 -0.79
CA PHE A 291 13.14 6.99 -0.90
C PHE A 291 13.36 7.58 0.49
N GLY A 292 13.75 8.84 0.58
CA GLY A 292 13.84 9.51 1.87
C GLY A 292 13.96 11.00 1.67
N GLU A 293 13.49 11.72 2.66
CA GLU A 293 13.66 13.16 2.74
C GLU A 293 15.14 13.50 3.05
N PRO A 294 15.60 14.72 2.74
CA PRO A 294 16.93 15.16 3.15
C PRO A 294 17.13 14.94 4.65
N GLY A 295 18.22 14.24 5.03
CA GLY A 295 18.52 13.90 6.42
C GLY A 295 17.99 12.53 6.88
N ALA A 296 17.22 11.81 6.04
CA ALA A 296 16.83 10.45 6.35
C ALA A 296 18.05 9.54 6.51
N ASN A 297 18.11 8.80 7.62
CA ASN A 297 19.21 7.87 7.86
C ASN A 297 19.04 6.64 6.94
N ILE A 298 20.03 6.39 6.08
CA ILE A 298 19.95 5.39 5.03
C ILE A 298 20.29 4.02 5.64
N PRO A 299 19.37 3.04 5.60
CA PRO A 299 19.63 1.71 6.11
C PRO A 299 20.76 1.05 5.34
N SER A 300 21.53 0.21 6.01
CA SER A 300 22.62 -0.55 5.38
C SER A 300 22.15 -1.83 4.69
N VAL A 301 21.02 -2.40 5.14
CA VAL A 301 20.53 -3.71 4.70
C VAL A 301 19.02 -3.69 4.50
N LEU A 302 18.58 -4.36 3.43
CA LEU A 302 17.19 -4.78 3.20
C LEU A 302 17.08 -6.28 3.46
N GLU A 303 16.08 -6.69 4.24
CA GLU A 303 15.78 -8.10 4.47
C GLU A 303 14.50 -8.48 3.73
N ILE A 304 14.53 -9.66 3.12
CA ILE A 304 13.46 -10.18 2.28
C ILE A 304 13.19 -11.61 2.71
N ALA A 305 11.95 -11.95 3.04
CA ALA A 305 11.53 -13.33 3.25
C ALA A 305 10.59 -13.76 2.12
N TYR A 306 11.00 -14.78 1.37
CA TYR A 306 10.20 -15.38 0.30
C TYR A 306 9.31 -16.51 0.83
N PRO A 307 8.23 -16.86 0.10
CA PRO A 307 7.38 -17.99 0.47
C PRO A 307 8.18 -19.28 0.60
N GLY A 308 7.99 -19.99 1.72
CA GLY A 308 8.59 -21.31 1.95
C GLY A 308 10.09 -21.32 2.25
N GLN A 309 10.73 -20.15 2.42
CA GLN A 309 12.14 -20.08 2.82
C GLN A 309 12.27 -19.90 4.34
N GLU A 310 13.05 -20.77 4.99
CA GLU A 310 13.34 -20.68 6.42
C GLU A 310 14.33 -19.56 6.77
N ALA A 311 15.05 -18.99 5.79
CA ALA A 311 15.98 -17.89 6.02
C ALA A 311 15.67 -16.74 5.06
N GLY A 312 15.63 -15.51 5.59
CA GLY A 312 15.49 -14.32 4.77
C GLY A 312 16.76 -14.04 3.95
N GLN A 313 16.58 -13.54 2.72
CA GLN A 313 17.65 -12.97 1.92
C GLN A 313 18.00 -11.57 2.47
N ARG A 314 19.30 -11.28 2.57
CA ARG A 314 19.81 -9.94 2.92
C ARG A 314 20.40 -9.29 1.68
N VAL A 315 20.07 -8.03 1.44
CA VAL A 315 20.58 -7.23 0.32
C VAL A 315 21.25 -5.99 0.90
N ASP A 316 22.53 -5.83 0.63
CA ASP A 316 23.28 -4.63 1.03
C ASP A 316 22.81 -3.42 0.22
N LEU A 317 22.51 -2.34 0.91
CA LEU A 317 22.01 -1.11 0.31
C LEU A 317 23.14 -0.10 0.17
N PRO A 318 23.19 0.64 -0.96
CA PRO A 318 24.14 1.73 -1.10
C PRO A 318 23.75 2.87 -0.15
N ARG A 319 24.74 3.59 0.39
CA ARG A 319 24.53 4.75 1.28
C ARG A 319 24.10 6.02 0.52
N ARG A 320 23.17 5.89 -0.41
CA ARG A 320 22.57 7.01 -1.17
C ARG A 320 21.12 6.69 -1.52
N LEU A 321 20.26 7.71 -1.54
CA LEU A 321 18.87 7.60 -1.99
C LEU A 321 18.70 8.38 -3.31
N PRO A 322 17.75 7.99 -4.18
CA PRO A 322 16.89 6.80 -4.06
C PRO A 322 17.64 5.49 -4.35
N VAL A 323 17.13 4.37 -3.83
CA VAL A 323 17.59 3.01 -4.17
C VAL A 323 16.45 2.22 -4.78
N LEU A 324 16.70 1.55 -5.90
CA LEU A 324 15.79 0.56 -6.47
C LEU A 324 16.38 -0.82 -6.28
N VAL A 325 15.61 -1.73 -5.67
CA VAL A 325 16.01 -3.11 -5.42
C VAL A 325 15.04 -4.03 -6.18
N SER A 326 15.58 -4.79 -7.14
CA SER A 326 14.82 -5.86 -7.79
C SER A 326 14.78 -7.07 -6.85
N LEU A 327 13.57 -7.54 -6.54
CA LEU A 327 13.32 -8.80 -5.82
C LEU A 327 13.24 -9.98 -6.81
N GLY A 328 13.51 -9.74 -8.10
CA GLY A 328 13.31 -10.71 -9.16
C GLY A 328 11.84 -11.02 -9.40
N ARG A 329 11.57 -12.22 -9.92
CA ARG A 329 10.21 -12.69 -10.20
C ARG A 329 9.64 -13.40 -8.98
N LEU A 330 8.56 -12.86 -8.40
CA LEU A 330 7.96 -13.47 -7.22
C LEU A 330 7.19 -14.75 -7.57
N MET A 331 7.45 -15.80 -6.80
CA MET A 331 6.67 -17.04 -6.82
C MET A 331 5.35 -16.85 -6.08
N PRO A 332 4.30 -17.62 -6.38
CA PRO A 332 3.04 -17.57 -5.63
C PRO A 332 3.25 -17.68 -4.12
N GLY A 333 2.57 -16.81 -3.37
CA GLY A 333 2.67 -16.76 -1.91
C GLY A 333 3.05 -15.37 -1.40
N ARG A 334 3.34 -15.30 -0.09
CA ARG A 334 3.64 -14.07 0.63
C ARG A 334 5.15 -13.78 0.66
N THR A 335 5.52 -12.56 0.30
CA THR A 335 6.87 -12.02 0.42
C THR A 335 6.85 -10.83 1.38
N GLU A 336 7.68 -10.88 2.41
CA GLU A 336 7.87 -9.76 3.34
C GLU A 336 9.20 -9.09 3.05
N VAL A 337 9.20 -7.77 3.03
CA VAL A 337 10.39 -6.94 2.82
C VAL A 337 10.45 -5.94 3.96
N TRP A 338 11.56 -5.83 4.67
CA TRP A 338 11.69 -4.87 5.76
C TRP A 338 13.12 -4.35 5.91
N LEU A 339 13.24 -3.25 6.65
CA LEU A 339 14.52 -2.71 7.07
C LEU A 339 14.76 -3.07 8.54
N PRO A 340 15.84 -3.80 8.88
CA PRO A 340 16.11 -4.19 10.26
C PRO A 340 16.23 -2.99 11.21
N GLU A 341 16.84 -1.91 10.72
CA GLU A 341 17.04 -0.65 11.43
C GLU A 341 15.74 0.15 11.63
N TYR A 342 14.70 -0.16 10.84
CA TYR A 342 13.41 0.52 10.85
C TYR A 342 12.27 -0.51 10.91
N PRO A 343 11.88 -0.98 12.12
CA PRO A 343 10.88 -2.03 12.30
C PRO A 343 9.56 -1.80 11.57
N ASP A 344 9.22 -0.54 11.35
CA ASP A 344 7.94 -0.08 10.79
C ASP A 344 8.01 0.28 9.30
N VAL A 345 9.19 0.11 8.69
CA VAL A 345 9.39 0.33 7.27
C VAL A 345 9.56 -1.04 6.62
N GLY A 346 8.45 -1.53 6.11
CA GLY A 346 8.40 -2.76 5.34
C GLY A 346 7.24 -2.77 4.36
N LEU A 347 7.31 -3.69 3.42
CA LEU A 347 6.27 -4.01 2.45
C LEU A 347 5.93 -5.48 2.58
N SER A 348 4.64 -5.76 2.51
CA SER A 348 4.14 -7.13 2.42
C SER A 348 3.45 -7.30 1.09
N LEU A 349 3.90 -8.30 0.34
CA LEU A 349 3.45 -8.58 -1.01
C LEU A 349 2.84 -9.98 -1.04
N VAL A 350 1.71 -10.17 -1.71
CA VAL A 350 1.17 -11.50 -2.00
C VAL A 350 1.11 -11.68 -3.51
N ALA A 351 1.95 -12.58 -4.01
CA ALA A 351 2.00 -12.97 -5.41
C ALA A 351 0.93 -14.03 -5.68
N VAL A 352 0.03 -13.75 -6.62
CA VAL A 352 -1.12 -14.63 -6.93
C VAL A 352 -0.97 -15.17 -8.36
N PRO A 353 -1.16 -16.50 -8.61
CA PRO A 353 -1.03 -17.07 -9.94
C PRO A 353 -1.94 -16.38 -10.97
N PRO A 354 -1.42 -16.08 -12.18
CA PRO A 354 -2.24 -15.53 -13.25
C PRO A 354 -3.39 -16.51 -13.57
N GLY A 355 -4.64 -16.08 -13.35
CA GLY A 355 -5.84 -16.88 -13.67
C GLY A 355 -6.73 -17.25 -12.47
N THR A 356 -6.31 -17.06 -11.22
CA THR A 356 -7.20 -17.32 -10.06
C THR A 356 -8.23 -16.20 -9.82
N ALA A 357 -8.03 -15.06 -10.44
CA ALA A 357 -9.04 -14.15 -10.92
C ALA A 357 -8.37 -13.40 -12.08
N SER A 358 -9.10 -13.06 -13.13
CA SER A 358 -8.75 -11.87 -13.89
C SER A 358 -8.83 -10.73 -12.88
N VAL A 359 -7.72 -10.41 -12.22
CA VAL A 359 -7.65 -9.16 -11.47
C VAL A 359 -7.55 -8.12 -12.57
N GLU A 360 -8.71 -7.74 -13.10
CA GLU A 360 -8.86 -6.46 -13.78
C GLU A 360 -8.20 -5.47 -12.84
N LEU A 361 -7.04 -4.93 -13.26
CA LEU A 361 -6.38 -3.89 -12.49
C LEU A 361 -7.47 -2.88 -12.16
N PRO A 362 -7.70 -2.56 -10.87
CA PRO A 362 -8.68 -1.56 -10.50
C PRO A 362 -8.30 -0.33 -11.29
N SER A 363 -9.15 -0.01 -12.24
CA SER A 363 -8.90 1.01 -13.24
C SER A 363 -10.23 1.66 -13.51
N VAL A 364 -10.16 2.96 -13.78
CA VAL A 364 -11.33 3.67 -14.25
C VAL A 364 -11.46 3.37 -15.73
N ILE A 365 -12.53 2.68 -16.11
CA ILE A 365 -12.81 2.32 -17.50
C ILE A 365 -13.89 3.28 -18.03
N LEU A 366 -13.61 3.94 -19.15
CA LEU A 366 -14.57 4.74 -19.87
C LEU A 366 -15.20 3.90 -20.99
N ARG A 367 -16.52 3.98 -21.12
CA ARG A 367 -17.32 3.19 -22.07
C ARG A 367 -17.97 4.08 -23.11
N PHE A 368 -17.89 3.66 -24.37
CA PHE A 368 -18.40 4.38 -25.53
C PHE A 368 -19.15 3.42 -26.46
N ASP A 369 -20.18 3.92 -27.13
CA ASP A 369 -20.76 3.26 -28.30
C ASP A 369 -20.34 3.99 -29.57
N ASN A 370 -20.07 3.23 -30.62
CA ASN A 370 -19.97 3.76 -31.97
C ASN A 370 -21.33 3.62 -32.69
N PRO A 371 -22.13 4.70 -32.83
CA PRO A 371 -23.44 4.63 -33.46
C PRO A 371 -23.39 4.26 -34.96
N SER A 372 -22.24 4.44 -35.62
CA SER A 372 -22.10 4.12 -37.04
C SER A 372 -21.84 2.64 -37.31
N THR A 373 -21.15 1.95 -36.40
CA THR A 373 -20.82 0.52 -36.53
C THR A 373 -21.61 -0.38 -35.60
N GLY A 374 -22.19 0.16 -34.52
CA GLY A 374 -22.80 -0.59 -33.44
C GLY A 374 -21.79 -1.17 -32.45
N ASP A 375 -20.50 -0.86 -32.59
CA ASP A 375 -19.45 -1.40 -31.73
C ASP A 375 -19.47 -0.78 -30.33
N PHE A 376 -19.18 -1.60 -29.33
CA PHE A 376 -18.93 -1.18 -27.96
C PHE A 376 -17.43 -1.04 -27.72
N LEU A 377 -17.00 0.14 -27.27
CA LEU A 377 -15.61 0.46 -26.99
C LEU A 377 -15.43 0.73 -25.50
N GLU A 378 -14.41 0.13 -24.90
CA GLU A 378 -14.04 0.45 -23.53
C GLU A 378 -12.53 0.48 -23.35
N GLY A 379 -12.06 1.32 -22.43
CA GLY A 379 -10.64 1.41 -22.14
C GLY A 379 -10.35 2.16 -20.85
N PRO A 380 -9.22 1.85 -20.20
CA PRO A 380 -8.82 2.54 -18.98
C PRO A 380 -8.41 3.98 -19.28
N VAL A 381 -8.68 4.91 -18.34
CA VAL A 381 -8.41 6.36 -18.53
C VAL A 381 -6.95 6.67 -18.90
N PHE A 382 -5.99 5.90 -18.40
CA PHE A 382 -4.58 6.06 -18.74
C PHE A 382 -4.20 5.64 -20.18
N SER A 383 -5.13 5.02 -20.93
CA SER A 383 -4.90 4.64 -22.33
C SER A 383 -4.98 5.86 -23.25
N SER A 384 -4.01 6.00 -24.16
CA SER A 384 -4.04 7.06 -25.17
C SER A 384 -5.27 6.99 -26.08
N GLN A 385 -5.82 5.79 -26.30
CA GLN A 385 -7.01 5.59 -27.14
C GLN A 385 -8.26 6.26 -26.55
N VAL A 386 -8.36 6.30 -25.22
CA VAL A 386 -9.50 6.91 -24.53
C VAL A 386 -9.52 8.42 -24.75
N SER A 387 -8.35 9.06 -24.87
CA SER A 387 -8.27 10.48 -25.26
C SER A 387 -8.83 10.72 -26.66
N ASP A 388 -8.56 9.83 -27.62
CA ASP A 388 -9.09 9.93 -28.98
C ASP A 388 -10.61 9.72 -28.98
N TRP A 389 -11.11 8.71 -28.26
CA TRP A 389 -12.54 8.43 -28.15
C TRP A 389 -13.31 9.53 -27.44
N LEU A 390 -12.74 10.15 -26.41
CA LEU A 390 -13.34 11.31 -25.75
C LEU A 390 -13.45 12.51 -26.70
N ASN A 391 -12.43 12.74 -27.53
CA ASN A 391 -12.51 13.76 -28.58
C ASN A 391 -13.59 13.42 -29.62
N GLU A 392 -13.67 12.17 -30.07
CA GLU A 392 -14.73 11.74 -30.99
C GLU A 392 -16.12 11.87 -30.36
N ALA A 393 -16.25 11.58 -29.06
CA ALA A 393 -17.49 11.76 -28.32
C ALA A 393 -17.89 13.24 -28.19
N ALA A 394 -16.94 14.14 -27.90
CA ALA A 394 -17.19 15.58 -27.89
C ALA A 394 -17.62 16.13 -29.27
N ASN A 395 -17.14 15.51 -30.35
CA ASN A 395 -17.53 15.85 -31.72
C ASN A 395 -18.79 15.09 -32.20
N GLY A 396 -19.43 14.29 -31.35
CA GLY A 396 -20.67 13.55 -31.67
C GLY A 396 -20.49 12.31 -32.55
N HIS A 397 -19.25 11.86 -32.80
CA HIS A 397 -18.97 10.65 -33.58
C HIS A 397 -19.08 9.36 -32.74
N LEU A 398 -18.77 9.44 -31.46
CA LEU A 398 -19.01 8.38 -30.48
C LEU A 398 -20.04 8.86 -29.44
N ARG A 399 -20.70 7.91 -28.79
CA ARG A 399 -21.57 8.19 -27.66
C ARG A 399 -20.89 7.75 -26.37
N PHE A 400 -20.62 8.69 -25.46
CA PHE A 400 -20.13 8.35 -24.13
C PHE A 400 -21.27 7.80 -23.25
N ASN A 401 -21.10 6.54 -22.83
CA ASN A 401 -22.13 5.78 -22.12
C ASN A 401 -21.99 5.85 -20.61
N GLY A 402 -20.77 5.74 -20.09
CA GLY A 402 -20.53 5.87 -18.66
C GLY A 402 -19.15 5.42 -18.21
N VAL A 403 -19.02 5.25 -16.91
CA VAL A 403 -17.77 4.89 -16.24
C VAL A 403 -17.90 3.61 -15.41
N SER A 404 -16.85 2.79 -15.40
CA SER A 404 -16.61 1.81 -14.35
C SER A 404 -15.58 2.38 -13.39
N LEU A 405 -15.90 2.43 -12.10
CA LEU A 405 -15.05 2.99 -11.05
C LEU A 405 -14.72 1.90 -10.02
N PRO A 406 -13.46 1.76 -9.59
CA PRO A 406 -13.12 1.02 -8.37
C PRO A 406 -13.78 1.64 -7.13
N GLU A 407 -14.01 0.84 -6.10
CA GLU A 407 -14.50 1.36 -4.83
C GLU A 407 -13.56 2.45 -4.28
N ARG A 408 -14.15 3.51 -3.72
CA ARG A 408 -13.44 4.68 -3.15
C ARG A 408 -12.71 5.57 -4.15
N THR A 409 -12.96 5.41 -5.45
CA THR A 409 -12.44 6.35 -6.45
C THR A 409 -13.10 7.71 -6.32
N ALA A 410 -12.31 8.78 -6.33
CA ALA A 410 -12.77 10.15 -6.52
C ALA A 410 -12.48 10.61 -7.95
N ALA A 411 -13.33 11.48 -8.50
CA ALA A 411 -13.13 12.08 -9.81
C ALA A 411 -12.97 13.59 -9.68
N PHE A 412 -11.94 14.13 -10.33
CA PHE A 412 -11.64 15.55 -10.39
C PHE A 412 -11.80 16.00 -11.83
N LEU A 413 -12.84 16.80 -12.11
CA LEU A 413 -13.09 17.34 -13.43
C LEU A 413 -12.74 18.83 -13.40
N ARG A 414 -11.76 19.24 -14.20
CA ARG A 414 -11.33 20.64 -14.33
C ARG A 414 -11.56 21.12 -15.74
N TYR A 415 -12.06 22.34 -15.91
CA TYR A 415 -12.17 22.93 -17.23
C TYR A 415 -11.89 24.43 -17.20
N ARG A 416 -11.46 24.97 -18.35
CA ARG A 416 -11.29 26.40 -18.58
C ARG A 416 -11.56 26.75 -20.03
N THR A 417 -12.12 27.92 -20.30
CA THR A 417 -12.31 28.43 -21.68
C THR A 417 -10.94 28.81 -22.26
N HIS A 418 -10.78 28.72 -23.58
CA HIS A 418 -9.59 29.28 -24.22
C HIS A 418 -9.45 30.78 -23.91
N GLY A 419 -8.30 31.19 -23.39
CA GLY A 419 -8.03 32.54 -22.91
C GLY A 419 -8.18 32.73 -21.40
N ASP A 420 -8.91 31.85 -20.71
CA ASP A 420 -9.02 31.90 -19.25
C ASP A 420 -7.80 31.28 -18.59
N MET A 421 -7.25 31.95 -17.57
CA MET A 421 -6.14 31.42 -16.76
C MET A 421 -6.63 30.53 -15.61
N VAL A 422 -7.88 30.72 -15.16
CA VAL A 422 -8.43 30.07 -13.97
C VAL A 422 -9.18 28.80 -14.34
N TRP A 423 -8.82 27.69 -13.69
CA TRP A 423 -9.56 26.44 -13.80
C TRP A 423 -10.80 26.48 -12.93
N LYS A 424 -11.93 26.03 -13.48
CA LYS A 424 -13.13 25.67 -12.72
C LYS A 424 -13.06 24.19 -12.41
N GLU A 425 -13.30 23.82 -11.16
CA GLU A 425 -13.15 22.45 -10.67
C GLU A 425 -14.49 21.89 -10.17
N VAL A 426 -14.74 20.63 -10.51
CA VAL A 426 -15.86 19.82 -10.01
C VAL A 426 -15.25 18.59 -9.37
N ILE A 427 -15.29 18.52 -8.05
CA ILE A 427 -14.81 17.38 -7.27
C ILE A 427 -15.98 16.46 -6.99
N LEU A 428 -15.88 15.21 -7.42
CA LEU A 428 -16.91 14.20 -7.24
C LEU A 428 -16.33 13.06 -6.38
N SER A 429 -16.79 13.01 -5.15
CA SER A 429 -16.60 11.90 -4.22
C SER A 429 -17.96 11.33 -3.84
N ARG A 430 -18.01 10.04 -3.47
CA ARG A 430 -19.24 9.39 -3.00
C ARG A 430 -19.81 10.17 -1.80
N SER A 431 -21.08 10.54 -1.85
CA SER A 431 -21.73 11.21 -0.71
C SER A 431 -21.81 10.22 0.46
N THR A 432 -21.26 10.62 1.60
CA THR A 432 -21.47 9.98 2.90
C THR A 432 -22.65 10.58 3.66
N GLU A 433 -23.30 11.62 3.11
CA GLU A 433 -24.33 12.39 3.77
C GLU A 433 -25.71 11.71 3.62
N GLY A 434 -26.19 11.19 4.76
CA GLY A 434 -27.58 10.78 5.00
C GLY A 434 -27.71 10.44 6.49
N GLU A 435 -28.62 11.11 7.21
CA GLU A 435 -28.83 10.92 8.66
C GLU A 435 -29.25 9.47 9.02
N ASP A 436 -29.70 8.69 8.04
CA ASP A 436 -29.79 7.23 8.11
C ASP A 436 -28.52 6.58 7.51
N GLU A 437 -27.50 6.38 8.35
CA GLU A 437 -26.18 5.80 8.05
C GLU A 437 -26.19 4.38 7.40
N ALA A 438 -27.36 3.81 7.12
CA ALA A 438 -27.52 2.52 6.45
C ALA A 438 -27.43 2.59 4.91
N PHE A 439 -27.55 3.78 4.30
CA PHE A 439 -27.60 3.92 2.84
C PHE A 439 -26.78 5.13 2.34
N GLY A 440 -25.46 5.12 2.50
CA GLY A 440 -24.60 6.03 1.72
C GLY A 440 -24.86 5.87 0.21
N GLU A 441 -24.57 6.90 -0.59
CA GLU A 441 -24.88 6.91 -2.04
C GLU A 441 -24.47 5.58 -2.68
N PRO A 442 -25.43 4.79 -3.21
CA PRO A 442 -25.14 3.52 -3.84
C PRO A 442 -24.07 3.71 -4.92
N HIS A 443 -23.14 2.77 -5.01
CA HIS A 443 -21.98 2.90 -5.90
C HIS A 443 -22.39 3.17 -7.37
N ASP A 444 -23.52 2.62 -7.81
CA ASP A 444 -24.02 2.84 -9.16
C ASP A 444 -24.63 4.23 -9.36
N GLN A 445 -25.22 4.84 -8.32
CA GLN A 445 -25.65 6.25 -8.38
C GLN A 445 -24.44 7.18 -8.52
N PHE A 446 -23.36 6.91 -7.78
CA PHE A 446 -22.12 7.68 -7.90
C PHE A 446 -21.49 7.56 -9.30
N LYS A 447 -21.41 6.35 -9.87
CA LYS A 447 -20.96 6.15 -11.26
C LYS A 447 -21.81 6.94 -12.25
N GLN A 448 -23.13 6.96 -12.06
CA GLN A 448 -24.04 7.71 -12.91
C GLN A 448 -23.77 9.21 -12.81
N ARG A 449 -23.62 9.75 -11.59
CA ARG A 449 -23.30 11.16 -11.35
C ARG A 449 -21.98 11.58 -11.99
N VAL A 450 -20.93 10.76 -11.90
CA VAL A 450 -19.66 10.97 -12.60
C VAL A 450 -19.85 10.96 -14.12
N SER A 451 -20.61 9.99 -14.63
CA SER A 451 -20.90 9.88 -16.07
C SER A 451 -21.64 11.10 -16.60
N ASP A 452 -22.63 11.60 -15.86
CA ASP A 452 -23.43 12.76 -16.24
C ASP A 452 -22.60 14.04 -16.21
N ALA A 453 -21.71 14.21 -15.22
CA ALA A 453 -20.80 15.34 -15.15
C ALA A 453 -19.81 15.36 -16.33
N ILE A 454 -19.24 14.20 -16.70
CA ILE A 454 -18.37 14.09 -17.87
C ILE A 454 -19.14 14.43 -19.15
N ARG A 455 -20.36 13.88 -19.33
CA ARG A 455 -21.20 14.16 -20.51
C ARG A 455 -21.55 15.64 -20.63
N ALA A 456 -21.89 16.28 -19.52
CA ALA A 456 -22.19 17.71 -19.47
C ALA A 456 -20.97 18.56 -19.90
N LEU A 457 -19.76 18.18 -19.48
CA LEU A 457 -18.54 18.90 -19.85
C LEU A 457 -18.10 18.62 -21.30
N LEU A 458 -18.25 17.40 -21.80
CA LEU A 458 -17.94 17.06 -23.20
C LEU A 458 -18.83 17.81 -24.20
N SER A 459 -20.04 18.20 -23.81
CA SER A 459 -20.94 19.00 -24.65
C SER A 459 -20.52 20.47 -24.80
N ARG A 460 -19.53 20.93 -24.02
CA ARG A 460 -19.04 22.31 -24.10
C ARG A 460 -18.00 22.44 -25.20
N THR A 461 -18.14 23.47 -26.02
CA THR A 461 -17.17 23.82 -27.06
C THR A 461 -16.24 24.94 -26.60
N GLY A 462 -15.02 24.96 -27.13
CA GLY A 462 -14.07 26.05 -26.90
C GLY A 462 -13.41 26.07 -25.52
N CYS A 463 -13.37 24.92 -24.83
CA CYS A 463 -12.70 24.79 -23.54
C CYS A 463 -11.68 23.65 -23.52
N ILE A 464 -10.72 23.74 -22.60
CA ILE A 464 -9.83 22.64 -22.24
C ILE A 464 -10.46 21.92 -21.05
N LEU A 465 -10.64 20.60 -21.16
CA LEU A 465 -11.21 19.73 -20.14
C LEU A 465 -10.15 18.74 -19.65
N GLN A 466 -9.90 18.70 -18.35
CA GLN A 466 -9.08 17.68 -17.70
C GLN A 466 -9.97 16.80 -16.82
N ILE A 467 -9.87 15.48 -17.02
CA ILE A 467 -10.56 14.46 -16.25
C ILE A 467 -9.48 13.67 -15.51
N ASP A 468 -9.51 13.66 -14.19
CA ASP A 468 -8.49 13.04 -13.35
C ASP A 468 -9.12 12.13 -12.29
N PHE A 469 -8.65 10.90 -12.20
CA PHE A 469 -9.07 9.90 -11.21
C PHE A 469 -7.93 9.52 -10.26
N GLY A 470 -6.97 10.43 -10.05
CA GLY A 470 -5.79 10.22 -9.22
C GLY A 470 -4.92 9.10 -9.77
N ASN A 471 -4.71 8.06 -8.96
CA ASN A 471 -3.84 6.94 -9.30
C ASN A 471 -4.36 6.11 -10.49
N PHE A 472 -5.62 6.29 -10.91
CA PHE A 472 -6.20 5.58 -12.05
C PHE A 472 -6.01 6.29 -13.40
N GLY A 473 -5.31 7.44 -13.39
CA GLY A 473 -4.92 8.18 -14.57
C GLY A 473 -5.72 9.46 -14.77
N SER A 474 -5.21 10.28 -15.69
CA SER A 474 -5.83 11.53 -16.10
C SER A 474 -5.74 11.72 -17.61
N VAL A 475 -6.71 12.44 -18.18
CA VAL A 475 -6.78 12.79 -19.59
C VAL A 475 -7.12 14.26 -19.73
N THR A 476 -6.44 14.93 -20.66
CA THR A 476 -6.69 16.34 -21.00
C THR A 476 -7.13 16.43 -22.45
N LEU A 477 -8.26 17.09 -22.67
CA LEU A 477 -8.93 17.25 -23.96
C LEU A 477 -8.98 18.73 -24.31
N ASP A 478 -8.73 19.05 -25.57
CA ASP A 478 -8.99 20.37 -26.12
C ASP A 478 -10.28 20.30 -26.94
N LEU A 479 -11.38 20.83 -26.39
CA LEU A 479 -12.71 20.78 -26.99
C LEU A 479 -12.94 21.92 -28.00
N MET A 480 -11.87 22.39 -28.65
CA MET A 480 -12.00 23.28 -29.79
C MET A 480 -12.66 22.53 -30.96
N PRO A 481 -13.67 23.13 -31.63
CA PRO A 481 -14.22 22.55 -32.84
C PRO A 481 -13.09 22.35 -33.83
N LYS A 482 -12.78 21.10 -34.17
CA LYS A 482 -11.76 20.78 -35.17
C LYS A 482 -12.25 21.37 -36.49
N GLN A 483 -11.75 22.56 -36.85
CA GLN A 483 -11.81 23.02 -38.22
C GLN A 483 -11.29 21.87 -39.08
N LYS A 484 -12.05 21.45 -40.09
CA LYS A 484 -11.60 20.51 -41.11
C LYS A 484 -10.34 21.09 -41.74
N ARG A 485 -9.19 20.83 -41.11
CA ARG A 485 -7.89 21.11 -41.67
C ARG A 485 -7.81 20.22 -42.90
N THR A 486 -7.83 20.84 -44.07
CA THR A 486 -7.26 20.25 -45.27
C THR A 486 -5.84 19.84 -44.88
N VAL A 487 -5.65 18.54 -44.68
CA VAL A 487 -4.40 17.98 -44.15
C VAL A 487 -3.36 18.16 -45.26
N ALA A 488 -2.60 19.25 -45.18
CA ALA A 488 -1.33 19.34 -45.87
C ALA A 488 -0.49 18.14 -45.43
N ALA A 489 0.19 17.50 -46.37
CA ALA A 489 1.01 16.34 -46.09
C ALA A 489 1.96 16.62 -44.91
N THR A 490 1.90 15.76 -43.89
CA THR A 490 2.69 15.89 -42.67
C THR A 490 4.08 15.31 -42.92
N SER A 491 5.11 16.13 -42.82
CA SER A 491 6.51 15.67 -42.78
C SER A 491 6.82 15.15 -41.38
N LEU A 492 7.49 14.00 -41.27
CA LEU A 492 8.11 13.52 -40.04
C LEU A 492 9.12 14.55 -39.53
N ARG A 493 9.22 14.64 -38.20
CA ARG A 493 10.25 15.47 -37.56
C ARG A 493 11.64 14.85 -37.82
N PRO A 494 12.70 15.65 -37.91
CA PRO A 494 14.06 15.15 -38.14
C PRO A 494 14.47 14.04 -37.16
N GLU A 495 14.12 14.16 -35.89
CA GLU A 495 14.50 13.19 -34.85
C GLU A 495 13.83 11.81 -35.07
N LEU A 496 12.60 11.82 -35.60
CA LEU A 496 11.90 10.59 -35.97
C LEU A 496 12.54 9.93 -37.18
N ARG A 497 12.97 10.73 -38.17
CA ARG A 497 13.71 10.22 -39.34
C ARG A 497 15.01 9.58 -38.91
N ASP A 498 15.78 10.24 -38.05
CA ASP A 498 17.04 9.71 -37.53
C ASP A 498 16.83 8.40 -36.77
N GLN A 499 15.78 8.32 -35.95
CA GLN A 499 15.44 7.08 -35.24
C GLN A 499 15.04 5.95 -36.21
N ILE A 500 14.28 6.26 -37.26
CA ILE A 500 13.89 5.28 -38.28
C ILE A 500 15.12 4.83 -39.09
N HIS A 501 16.00 5.75 -39.46
CA HIS A 501 17.27 5.41 -40.12
C HIS A 501 18.14 4.53 -39.23
N TRP A 502 18.25 4.83 -37.94
CA TRP A 502 18.95 3.98 -36.98
C TRP A 502 18.33 2.58 -36.91
N LEU A 503 17.00 2.47 -36.81
CA LEU A 503 16.29 1.18 -36.83
C LEU A 503 16.58 0.40 -38.12
N LEU A 504 16.53 1.07 -39.27
CA LEU A 504 16.84 0.47 -40.57
C LEU A 504 18.31 0.03 -40.66
N SER A 505 19.23 0.70 -39.97
CA SER A 505 20.66 0.37 -39.96
C SER A 505 21.02 -0.88 -39.15
N LEU A 506 20.13 -1.36 -38.26
CA LEU A 506 20.40 -2.53 -37.44
C LEU A 506 20.65 -3.78 -38.31
N PRO A 507 21.59 -4.67 -37.93
CA PRO A 507 21.92 -5.87 -38.71
C PRO A 507 20.75 -6.87 -38.76
N HIS A 508 20.66 -7.64 -39.85
CA HIS A 508 19.55 -8.59 -40.06
C HIS A 508 19.65 -9.84 -39.18
N ASN A 509 20.87 -10.30 -38.84
CA ASN A 509 21.12 -11.67 -38.36
C ASN A 509 22.15 -11.74 -37.21
N GLY A 510 21.91 -11.08 -36.07
CA GLY A 510 22.91 -11.01 -34.99
C GLY A 510 22.46 -11.36 -33.57
N GLY A 511 21.19 -11.65 -33.32
CA GLY A 511 20.71 -11.85 -31.94
C GLY A 511 19.29 -12.40 -31.84
N PRO A 512 18.76 -12.57 -30.62
CA PRO A 512 17.39 -13.04 -30.40
C PRO A 512 16.39 -12.14 -31.13
N SER A 513 15.41 -12.76 -31.81
CA SER A 513 14.37 -12.06 -32.55
C SER A 513 13.36 -11.40 -31.61
N ALA A 514 12.87 -10.21 -31.97
CA ALA A 514 11.74 -9.57 -31.30
C ALA A 514 10.48 -10.44 -31.37
N SER A 515 9.53 -10.25 -30.42
CA SER A 515 8.24 -10.99 -30.41
C SER A 515 7.35 -10.66 -31.62
N GLY A 516 7.66 -9.57 -32.33
CA GLY A 516 6.93 -9.08 -33.48
C GLY A 516 5.70 -8.24 -33.13
N ASP A 517 5.39 -8.04 -31.85
CA ASP A 517 4.23 -7.27 -31.41
C ASP A 517 4.36 -5.79 -31.78
N GLY A 518 5.53 -5.20 -31.59
CA GLY A 518 5.81 -3.81 -31.95
C GLY A 518 5.65 -3.57 -33.44
N VAL A 519 6.09 -4.52 -34.28
CA VAL A 519 5.95 -4.46 -35.74
C VAL A 519 4.49 -4.58 -36.17
N ARG A 520 3.74 -5.53 -35.58
CA ARG A 520 2.30 -5.69 -35.87
C ARG A 520 1.52 -4.44 -35.48
N LEU A 521 1.82 -3.87 -34.31
CA LEU A 521 1.22 -2.62 -33.85
C LEU A 521 1.54 -1.46 -34.80
N LEU A 522 2.81 -1.31 -35.17
CA LEU A 522 3.28 -0.28 -36.09
C LEU A 522 2.62 -0.42 -37.48
N ARG A 523 2.54 -1.64 -38.03
CA ARG A 523 1.88 -1.92 -39.32
C ARG A 523 0.42 -1.48 -39.30
N ARG A 524 -0.35 -1.95 -38.31
CA ARG A 524 -1.77 -1.63 -38.17
C ARG A 524 -2.00 -0.13 -38.07
N ARG A 525 -1.12 0.59 -37.36
CA ARG A 525 -1.21 2.05 -37.26
C ARG A 525 -0.87 2.75 -38.56
N LEU A 526 0.23 2.35 -39.21
CA LEU A 526 0.65 2.95 -40.46
C LEU A 526 -0.40 2.79 -41.56
N GLU A 527 -1.05 1.64 -41.69
CA GLU A 527 -2.14 1.44 -42.66
C GLU A 527 -3.26 2.50 -42.58
N GLN A 528 -3.51 3.07 -41.39
CA GLN A 528 -4.55 4.07 -41.16
C GLN A 528 -4.13 5.50 -41.55
N ILE A 529 -2.82 5.79 -41.53
CA ILE A 529 -2.29 7.17 -41.58
C ILE A 529 -1.23 7.38 -42.66
N LEU A 530 -0.81 6.33 -43.36
CA LEU A 530 0.28 6.37 -44.34
C LEU A 530 0.04 7.43 -45.44
N ALA A 531 -1.21 7.61 -45.86
CA ALA A 531 -1.59 8.58 -46.89
C ALA A 531 -1.42 10.05 -46.44
N ARG A 532 -1.21 10.30 -45.14
CA ARG A 532 -1.04 11.64 -44.57
C ARG A 532 0.41 12.14 -44.64
N PHE A 533 1.38 11.25 -44.84
CA PHE A 533 2.79 11.60 -44.90
C PHE A 533 3.21 11.99 -46.31
N ASP A 534 4.25 12.81 -46.41
CA ASP A 534 4.89 13.09 -47.69
C ASP A 534 5.51 11.81 -48.30
N ALA A 535 5.80 11.85 -49.61
CA ALA A 535 6.29 10.67 -50.32
C ALA A 535 7.61 10.09 -49.74
N PRO A 536 8.63 10.91 -49.39
CA PRO A 536 9.85 10.41 -48.76
C PRO A 536 9.61 9.67 -47.44
N ASP A 537 8.84 10.25 -46.53
CA ASP A 537 8.58 9.64 -45.23
C ASP A 537 7.72 8.40 -45.33
N ARG A 538 6.77 8.40 -46.26
CA ARG A 538 5.95 7.23 -46.57
C ARG A 538 6.81 6.05 -47.02
N ASP A 539 7.76 6.26 -47.94
CA ASP A 539 8.62 5.20 -48.45
C ASP A 539 9.55 4.66 -47.36
N MET A 540 10.06 5.55 -46.50
CA MET A 540 10.88 5.18 -45.35
C MET A 540 10.09 4.32 -44.34
N LEU A 541 8.86 4.73 -43.99
CA LEU A 541 7.97 3.98 -43.11
C LEU A 541 7.58 2.62 -43.71
N LEU A 542 7.28 2.56 -45.01
CA LEU A 542 7.00 1.29 -45.71
C LEU A 542 8.19 0.34 -45.67
N THR A 543 9.41 0.87 -45.85
CA THR A 543 10.65 0.08 -45.76
C THR A 543 10.80 -0.53 -44.37
N LEU A 544 10.50 0.25 -43.33
CA LEU A 544 10.52 -0.20 -41.94
C LEU A 544 9.54 -1.36 -41.70
N VAL A 545 8.28 -1.28 -42.15
CA VAL A 545 7.28 -2.34 -41.91
C VAL A 545 7.45 -3.58 -42.80
N ARG A 546 8.14 -3.44 -43.93
CA ARG A 546 8.44 -4.56 -44.84
C ARG A 546 9.56 -5.44 -44.33
N ARG A 547 10.35 -4.97 -43.37
CA ARG A 547 11.43 -5.75 -42.76
C ARG A 547 10.85 -6.96 -41.99
N PRO A 548 11.23 -8.20 -42.36
CA PRO A 548 10.57 -9.41 -41.83
C PRO A 548 11.00 -9.77 -40.41
N VAL A 549 12.22 -9.41 -40.02
CA VAL A 549 12.81 -9.78 -38.72
C VAL A 549 13.50 -8.57 -38.11
N TRP A 550 13.29 -8.42 -36.80
CA TRP A 550 13.85 -7.36 -35.97
C TRP A 550 14.64 -7.97 -34.79
N PRO A 551 15.81 -7.41 -34.44
CA PRO A 551 16.50 -7.81 -33.22
C PRO A 551 15.66 -7.42 -31.98
N ALA A 552 15.70 -8.21 -30.92
CA ALA A 552 14.90 -7.98 -29.70
C ALA A 552 15.08 -6.59 -29.11
N ALA A 553 16.29 -6.02 -29.21
CA ALA A 553 16.59 -4.66 -28.76
C ALA A 553 15.78 -3.56 -29.49
N ALA A 554 15.25 -3.83 -30.69
CA ALA A 554 14.45 -2.86 -31.44
C ALA A 554 12.98 -2.81 -30.97
N GLU A 555 12.49 -3.82 -30.24
CA GLU A 555 11.07 -3.96 -29.88
C GLU A 555 10.52 -2.76 -29.08
N PRO A 556 11.20 -2.22 -28.05
CA PRO A 556 10.73 -1.03 -27.34
C PRO A 556 10.63 0.20 -28.26
N HIS A 557 11.59 0.35 -29.17
CA HIS A 557 11.65 1.48 -30.11
C HIS A 557 10.56 1.41 -31.18
N LEU A 558 10.24 0.21 -31.67
CA LEU A 558 9.14 0.00 -32.62
C LEU A 558 7.78 0.31 -31.97
N ARG A 559 7.59 -0.06 -30.69
CA ARG A 559 6.39 0.27 -29.92
C ARG A 559 6.28 1.78 -29.67
N TRP A 560 7.37 2.41 -29.26
CA TRP A 560 7.45 3.85 -29.09
C TRP A 560 7.14 4.59 -30.40
N LEU A 561 7.72 4.13 -31.52
CA LEU A 561 7.47 4.71 -32.84
C LEU A 561 6.00 4.59 -33.24
N ALA A 562 5.37 3.42 -33.01
CA ALA A 562 3.95 3.23 -33.28
C ALA A 562 3.07 4.19 -32.47
N GLN A 563 3.44 4.47 -31.21
CA GLN A 563 2.73 5.42 -30.36
C GLN A 563 2.88 6.87 -30.84
N ILE A 564 4.10 7.28 -31.25
CA ILE A 564 4.34 8.64 -31.70
C ILE A 564 3.70 8.93 -33.05
N ILE A 565 3.82 8.02 -34.01
CA ILE A 565 3.21 8.21 -35.35
C ILE A 565 1.68 8.27 -35.22
N SER A 566 1.07 7.56 -34.27
CA SER A 566 -0.37 7.67 -34.00
C SER A 566 -0.82 9.05 -33.50
N ARG A 567 0.11 9.84 -32.92
CA ARG A 567 -0.15 11.21 -32.43
C ARG A 567 0.14 12.28 -33.49
N SER A 568 0.76 11.90 -34.61
CA SER A 568 1.16 12.79 -35.72
C SER A 568 0.09 12.79 -36.80
#